data_AF-A0A523X477-F1
#
_entry.id   AF-A0A523X477-F1
#
_cell.length_a   1.000
_cell.length_b   1.000
_cell.length_c   1.000
_cell.angle_alpha   90.00
_cell.angle_beta   90.00
_cell.angle_gamma   90.00
#
_symmetry.space_group_name_H-M   'P 1'
#
loop_
_entity.id
_entity.type
_entity.pdbx_description
1 polymer ?
#
loop_
_entity_poly.entity_id
_entity_poly.type
_entity_poly.pdbx_seq_one_letter_code
_entity_poly.pdbx_strand_id
1 'polypeptide(L)'
;MVKQIASELKRHAPFTAFGAVTGIIVMVIIVFGNFLSQISPISQDIFYVLHPTHVFLSALVTTSLYVRYGKRKIWLAVLIGYTGSIGIATLSDSIIPYVGETLLDLPNRGIHIGFIEEPMLTNPVAFLGIAIGYWRPITRFPHAGHVLLSTWASLFHIIMALGQTLSWIQVLAILLFLFLAVWIPCCVSDIVYPVLFTRGRAPMLKEVKPA
;
A
#
# COMPACT_ATOMS: atom_id res chain seq x y z
N MET A 1 20.68 12.58 -1.86
CA MET A 1 19.58 11.81 -1.24
C MET A 1 18.21 12.44 -1.44
N VAL A 2 17.88 13.62 -0.88
CA VAL A 2 16.53 14.23 -1.02
C VAL A 2 16.11 14.45 -2.48
N LYS A 3 16.97 15.03 -3.31
CA LYS A 3 16.70 15.22 -4.75
C LYS A 3 16.43 13.90 -5.50
N GLN A 4 17.05 12.80 -5.05
CA GLN A 4 16.88 11.48 -5.65
C GLN A 4 15.55 10.86 -5.22
N ILE A 5 15.22 10.94 -3.93
CA ILE A 5 13.92 10.50 -3.40
C ILE A 5 12.78 11.24 -4.11
N ALA A 6 12.88 12.57 -4.26
CA ALA A 6 11.88 13.36 -4.97
C ALA A 6 11.76 12.96 -6.45
N SER A 7 12.89 12.69 -7.12
CA SER A 7 12.88 12.20 -8.51
C SER A 7 12.20 10.83 -8.63
N GLU A 8 12.46 9.91 -7.71
CA GLU A 8 11.85 8.59 -7.71
C GLU A 8 10.36 8.66 -7.38
N LEU A 9 9.96 9.42 -6.36
CA LEU A 9 8.55 9.67 -6.05
C LEU A 9 7.82 10.24 -7.28
N LYS A 10 8.42 11.20 -7.99
CA LYS A 10 7.84 11.75 -9.22
C LYS A 10 7.67 10.70 -10.33
N ARG A 11 8.56 9.71 -10.42
CA ARG A 11 8.45 8.60 -11.39
C ARG A 11 7.33 7.62 -11.06
N HIS A 12 7.04 7.42 -9.77
CA HIS A 12 5.99 6.50 -9.30
C HIS A 12 4.60 7.14 -9.27
N ALA A 13 4.54 8.48 -9.19
CA ALA A 13 3.29 9.22 -9.15
C ALA A 13 2.28 8.87 -10.27
N PRO A 14 2.65 8.68 -11.55
CA PRO A 14 1.68 8.35 -12.60
C PRO A 14 0.95 7.02 -12.35
N PHE A 15 1.68 5.98 -11.94
CA PHE A 15 1.07 4.67 -11.69
C PHE A 15 0.24 4.68 -10.40
N THR A 16 0.70 5.37 -9.35
CA THR A 16 -0.11 5.55 -8.14
C THR A 16 -1.39 6.36 -8.43
N ALA A 17 -1.29 7.40 -9.28
CA ALA A 17 -2.45 8.16 -9.72
C ALA A 17 -3.42 7.29 -10.54
N PHE A 18 -2.91 6.40 -11.39
CA PHE A 18 -3.74 5.41 -12.09
C PHE A 18 -4.50 4.50 -11.10
N GLY A 19 -3.83 3.98 -10.07
CA GLY A 19 -4.48 3.20 -9.00
C GLY A 19 -5.56 4.00 -8.27
N ALA A 20 -5.27 5.25 -7.88
CA ALA A 20 -6.24 6.12 -7.21
C ALA A 20 -7.44 6.47 -8.12
N VAL A 21 -7.20 6.78 -9.40
CA VAL A 21 -8.27 7.08 -10.37
C VAL A 21 -9.16 5.86 -10.61
N THR A 22 -8.57 4.67 -10.80
CA THR A 22 -9.36 3.44 -10.95
C THR A 22 -10.17 3.14 -9.70
N GLY A 23 -9.59 3.34 -8.51
CA GLY A 23 -10.31 3.22 -7.24
C GLY A 23 -11.49 4.20 -7.13
N ILE A 24 -11.30 5.47 -7.50
CA ILE A 24 -12.39 6.45 -7.50
C ILE A 24 -13.47 6.12 -8.52
N ILE A 25 -13.12 5.62 -9.71
CA ILE A 25 -14.11 5.16 -10.69
C ILE A 25 -14.97 4.05 -10.08
N VAL A 26 -14.34 3.06 -9.43
CA VAL A 26 -15.07 1.97 -8.73
C VAL A 26 -15.98 2.55 -7.64
N MET A 27 -15.49 3.48 -6.82
CA MET A 27 -16.28 4.13 -5.78
C MET A 27 -17.49 4.88 -6.33
N VAL A 28 -17.30 5.67 -7.39
CA VAL A 28 -18.35 6.45 -8.04
C VAL A 28 -19.41 5.51 -8.62
N ILE A 29 -19.02 4.41 -9.25
CA ILE A 29 -19.96 3.39 -9.73
C ILE A 29 -20.75 2.78 -8.57
N ILE A 30 -20.11 2.46 -7.44
CA ILE A 30 -20.78 1.88 -6.27
C ILE A 30 -21.79 2.86 -5.67
N VAL A 31 -21.38 4.12 -5.46
CA VAL A 31 -22.18 5.14 -4.77
C VAL A 31 -23.31 5.64 -5.67
N PHE A 32 -23.02 6.07 -6.90
CA PHE A 32 -24.03 6.62 -7.81
C PHE A 32 -24.83 5.55 -8.55
N GLY A 33 -24.36 4.30 -8.54
CA GLY A 33 -25.11 3.13 -9.02
C GLY A 33 -26.05 2.51 -7.99
N ASN A 34 -26.16 3.08 -6.78
CA ASN A 34 -26.97 2.55 -5.67
C ASN A 34 -26.56 1.13 -5.20
N PHE A 35 -25.29 0.76 -5.35
CA PHE A 35 -24.76 -0.53 -4.88
C PHE A 35 -24.16 -0.44 -3.47
N LEU A 36 -24.04 0.76 -2.89
CA LEU A 36 -23.37 0.97 -1.60
C LEU A 36 -23.93 0.10 -0.47
N SER A 37 -25.25 -0.09 -0.39
CA SER A 37 -25.88 -0.94 0.65
C SER A 37 -25.52 -2.42 0.53
N GLN A 38 -25.14 -2.88 -0.66
CA GLN A 38 -24.73 -4.26 -0.93
C GLN A 38 -23.22 -4.44 -0.73
N ILE A 39 -22.44 -3.41 -1.07
CA ILE A 39 -20.97 -3.47 -1.06
C ILE A 39 -20.38 -3.10 0.32
N SER A 40 -20.98 -2.17 1.05
CA SER A 40 -20.48 -1.75 2.36
C SER A 40 -20.30 -2.93 3.35
N PRO A 41 -21.25 -3.87 3.49
CA PRO A 41 -21.08 -5.03 4.39
C PRO A 41 -19.94 -5.98 4.00
N ILE A 42 -19.66 -6.13 2.70
CA ILE A 42 -18.59 -7.02 2.20
C ILE A 42 -17.26 -6.28 1.99
N SER A 43 -17.22 -4.96 2.19
CA SER A 43 -16.01 -4.16 1.98
C SER A 43 -14.90 -4.56 2.95
N GLN A 44 -15.27 -5.04 4.15
CA GLN A 44 -14.33 -5.61 5.11
C GLN A 44 -13.68 -6.88 4.59
N ASP A 45 -14.46 -7.81 4.02
CA ASP A 45 -13.92 -9.04 3.43
C ASP A 45 -13.01 -8.73 2.25
N ILE A 46 -13.40 -7.78 1.40
CA ILE A 46 -12.57 -7.33 0.27
C ILE A 46 -11.27 -6.73 0.78
N PHE A 47 -11.32 -5.88 1.81
CA PHE A 47 -10.13 -5.35 2.48
C PHE A 47 -9.23 -6.49 2.97
N TYR A 48 -9.79 -7.51 3.62
CA TYR A 48 -9.04 -8.66 4.13
C TYR A 48 -8.55 -9.65 3.08
N VAL A 49 -8.94 -9.49 1.82
CA VAL A 49 -8.30 -10.17 0.68
C VAL A 49 -7.19 -9.30 0.10
N LEU A 50 -7.46 -8.01 -0.09
CA LEU A 50 -6.52 -7.07 -0.72
C LEU A 50 -5.31 -6.77 0.17
N HIS A 51 -5.54 -6.50 1.47
CA HIS A 51 -4.50 -6.10 2.40
C HIS A 51 -3.44 -7.18 2.64
N PRO A 52 -3.77 -8.46 2.94
CA PRO A 52 -2.75 -9.50 3.05
C PRO A 52 -2.01 -9.75 1.72
N THR A 53 -2.70 -9.64 0.58
CA THR A 53 -2.06 -9.75 -0.75
C THR A 53 -1.09 -8.60 -0.99
N HIS A 54 -1.46 -7.37 -0.62
CA HIS A 54 -0.58 -6.20 -0.63
C HIS A 54 0.64 -6.42 0.28
N VAL A 55 0.44 -6.86 1.53
CA VAL A 55 1.50 -7.15 2.49
C VAL A 55 2.48 -8.19 1.95
N PHE A 56 1.99 -9.27 1.35
CA PHE A 56 2.82 -10.29 0.70
C PHE A 56 3.73 -9.69 -0.40
N LEU A 57 3.14 -8.92 -1.33
CA LEU A 57 3.89 -8.32 -2.42
C LEU A 57 4.88 -7.25 -1.93
N SER A 58 4.48 -6.45 -0.94
CA SER A 58 5.34 -5.45 -0.30
C SER A 58 6.54 -6.09 0.40
N ALA A 59 6.31 -7.16 1.16
CA ALA A 59 7.37 -7.92 1.83
C ALA A 59 8.34 -8.54 0.82
N LEU A 60 7.81 -9.07 -0.28
CA LEU A 60 8.60 -9.63 -1.38
C LEU A 60 9.49 -8.57 -2.03
N VAL A 61 8.94 -7.41 -2.41
CA VAL A 61 9.69 -6.32 -3.04
C VAL A 61 10.76 -5.77 -2.10
N THR A 62 10.38 -5.42 -0.87
CA THR A 62 11.27 -4.84 0.13
C THR A 62 12.45 -5.76 0.40
N THR A 63 12.18 -7.06 0.58
CA THR A 63 13.23 -8.07 0.80
C THR A 63 14.10 -8.24 -0.44
N SER A 64 13.50 -8.31 -1.63
CA SER A 64 14.21 -8.45 -2.90
C SER A 64 15.19 -7.30 -3.14
N LEU A 65 14.79 -6.06 -2.82
CA LEU A 65 15.64 -4.88 -2.93
C LEU A 65 16.80 -4.95 -1.95
N TYR A 66 16.55 -5.30 -0.69
CA TYR A 66 17.62 -5.51 0.28
C TYR A 66 18.59 -6.62 -0.17
N VAL A 67 18.10 -7.73 -0.72
CA VAL A 67 18.95 -8.86 -1.14
C VAL A 67 19.76 -8.53 -2.39
N ARG A 68 19.22 -7.74 -3.32
CA ARG A 68 19.93 -7.30 -4.53
C ARG A 68 21.08 -6.34 -4.23
N TYR A 69 20.92 -5.45 -3.24
CA TYR A 69 21.87 -4.36 -2.99
C TYR A 69 22.63 -4.47 -1.66
N GLY A 70 22.18 -5.34 -0.76
CA GLY A 70 22.73 -5.54 0.58
C GLY A 70 23.61 -6.78 0.70
N LYS A 71 24.00 -7.07 1.94
CA LYS A 71 24.93 -8.17 2.27
C LYS A 71 24.23 -9.54 2.45
N ARG A 72 22.98 -9.68 1.96
CA ARG A 72 22.14 -10.89 2.04
C ARG A 72 22.09 -11.56 3.42
N LYS A 73 22.23 -10.80 4.52
CA LYS A 73 22.08 -11.37 5.87
C LYS A 73 20.62 -11.70 6.12
N ILE A 74 20.30 -12.97 6.41
CA ILE A 74 18.93 -13.48 6.57
C ILE A 74 18.17 -12.70 7.65
N TRP A 75 18.76 -12.50 8.84
CA TRP A 75 18.08 -11.80 9.93
C TRP A 75 17.73 -10.34 9.57
N LEU A 76 18.58 -9.66 8.79
CA LEU A 76 18.27 -8.32 8.27
C LEU A 76 17.19 -8.37 7.19
N ALA A 77 17.19 -9.40 6.33
CA ALA A 77 16.15 -9.59 5.33
C ALA A 77 14.77 -9.76 5.99
N VAL A 78 14.70 -10.57 7.06
CA VAL A 78 13.48 -10.75 7.85
C VAL A 78 13.07 -9.44 8.53
N LEU A 79 13.99 -8.76 9.21
CA LEU A 79 13.69 -7.49 9.88
C LEU A 79 13.15 -6.45 8.89
N ILE A 80 13.89 -6.20 7.81
CA ILE A 80 13.58 -5.16 6.82
C ILE A 80 12.30 -5.52 6.06
N GLY A 81 12.16 -6.76 5.62
CA GLY A 81 10.98 -7.21 4.88
C GLY A 81 9.71 -7.20 5.72
N TYR A 82 9.78 -7.59 7.00
CA TYR A 82 8.61 -7.60 7.88
C TYR A 82 8.18 -6.19 8.28
N THR A 83 9.12 -5.38 8.80
CA THR A 83 8.80 -4.02 9.25
C THR A 83 8.47 -3.08 8.09
N GLY A 84 9.14 -3.22 6.95
CA GLY A 84 8.88 -2.46 5.73
C GLY A 84 7.60 -2.88 4.99
N SER A 85 7.01 -4.03 5.30
CA SER A 85 5.69 -4.42 4.76
C SER A 85 4.58 -4.13 5.75
N ILE A 86 4.59 -4.74 6.93
CA ILE A 86 3.52 -4.61 7.93
C ILE A 86 3.37 -3.16 8.39
N GLY A 87 4.47 -2.49 8.74
CA GLY A 87 4.43 -1.11 9.21
C GLY A 87 3.87 -0.17 8.16
N ILE A 88 4.09 -0.47 6.89
CA ILE A 88 3.78 0.42 5.77
C ILE A 88 2.39 0.15 5.24
N ALA A 89 1.99 -1.11 5.14
CA ALA A 89 0.61 -1.48 4.89
C ALA A 89 -0.32 -0.95 5.98
N THR A 90 0.11 -0.96 7.25
CA THR A 90 -0.68 -0.34 8.34
C THR A 90 -0.81 1.17 8.15
N LEU A 91 0.27 1.85 7.74
CA LEU A 91 0.23 3.28 7.47
C LEU A 91 -0.66 3.62 6.26
N SER A 92 -0.46 2.93 5.15
CA SER A 92 -1.12 3.19 3.87
C SER A 92 -2.58 2.79 3.86
N ASP A 93 -2.89 1.58 4.35
CA ASP A 93 -4.21 0.97 4.15
C ASP A 93 -5.15 1.20 5.33
N SER A 94 -4.64 1.62 6.49
CA SER A 94 -5.43 1.77 7.73
C SER A 94 -5.33 3.17 8.33
N ILE A 95 -4.13 3.64 8.66
CA ILE A 95 -3.95 4.91 9.39
C ILE A 95 -4.31 6.11 8.52
N ILE A 96 -3.76 6.22 7.31
CA ILE A 96 -4.06 7.38 6.44
C ILE A 96 -5.53 7.37 5.99
N PRO A 97 -6.14 6.23 5.61
CA PRO A 97 -7.58 6.14 5.35
C PRO A 97 -8.43 6.59 6.53
N TYR A 98 -8.15 6.10 7.74
CA TYR A 98 -8.85 6.53 8.96
C TYR A 98 -8.72 8.04 9.23
N VAL A 99 -7.55 8.63 8.98
CA VAL A 99 -7.37 10.09 9.05
C VAL A 99 -8.23 10.80 8.01
N GLY A 100 -8.29 10.28 6.77
CA GLY A 100 -9.18 10.78 5.73
C GLY A 100 -10.65 10.71 6.12
N GLU A 101 -11.10 9.58 6.66
CA GLU A 101 -12.46 9.38 7.17
C GLU A 101 -12.82 10.37 8.27
N THR A 102 -11.88 10.61 9.19
CA THR A 102 -12.05 11.55 10.29
C THR A 102 -12.14 12.99 9.79
N LEU A 103 -11.28 13.38 8.83
CA LEU A 103 -11.28 14.72 8.25
C LEU A 103 -12.52 14.99 7.37
N LEU A 104 -13.11 13.95 6.80
CA LEU A 104 -14.33 14.02 5.99
C LEU A 104 -15.61 13.80 6.80
N ASP A 105 -15.48 13.62 8.12
CA ASP A 105 -16.54 13.33 9.08
C ASP A 105 -17.46 12.18 8.64
N LEU A 106 -16.84 11.08 8.18
CA LEU A 106 -17.59 9.90 7.76
C LEU A 106 -18.20 9.16 8.96
N PRO A 107 -19.45 8.68 8.84
CA PRO A 107 -20.26 8.23 9.97
C PRO A 107 -19.75 6.94 10.61
N ASN A 108 -19.13 6.05 9.84
CA ASN A 108 -18.71 4.72 10.29
C ASN A 108 -17.18 4.59 10.34
N ARG A 109 -16.47 5.68 10.69
CA ARG A 109 -15.00 5.67 10.78
C ARG A 109 -14.49 4.61 11.76
N GLY A 110 -13.47 3.86 11.35
CA GLY A 110 -12.89 2.79 12.14
C GLY A 110 -11.47 2.51 11.70
N ILE A 111 -10.57 2.17 12.63
CA ILE A 111 -9.20 1.80 12.26
C ILE A 111 -9.13 0.28 12.13
N HIS A 112 -8.75 -0.21 10.95
CA HIS A 112 -8.62 -1.65 10.69
C HIS A 112 -7.17 -2.08 10.60
N ILE A 113 -6.61 -2.63 11.67
CA ILE A 113 -5.19 -3.00 11.75
C ILE A 113 -5.02 -4.48 11.41
N GLY A 114 -4.76 -4.78 10.14
CA GLY A 114 -4.83 -6.14 9.61
C GLY A 114 -3.89 -7.17 10.26
N PHE A 115 -2.73 -6.76 10.79
CA PHE A 115 -1.82 -7.67 11.50
C PHE A 115 -2.26 -7.99 12.94
N ILE A 116 -3.18 -7.21 13.51
CA ILE A 116 -3.76 -7.40 14.86
C ILE A 116 -5.12 -8.09 14.74
N GLU A 117 -5.97 -7.63 13.82
CA GLU A 117 -7.31 -8.19 13.59
C GLU A 117 -7.25 -9.58 12.96
N GLU A 118 -6.40 -9.75 11.94
CA GLU A 118 -6.25 -11.01 11.21
C GLU A 118 -4.79 -11.47 11.16
N PRO A 119 -4.17 -11.78 12.33
CA PRO A 119 -2.75 -12.07 12.43
C PRO A 119 -2.36 -13.33 11.67
N MET A 120 -3.26 -14.32 11.57
CA MET A 120 -3.03 -15.58 10.87
C MET A 120 -3.15 -15.44 9.34
N LEU A 121 -3.80 -14.39 8.84
CA LEU A 121 -3.78 -14.06 7.42
C LEU A 121 -2.56 -13.21 7.10
N THR A 122 -2.34 -12.14 7.84
CA THR A 122 -1.38 -11.08 7.49
C THR A 122 0.07 -11.47 7.78
N ASN A 123 0.37 -12.05 8.94
CA ASN A 123 1.78 -12.34 9.31
C ASN A 123 2.37 -13.50 8.50
N PRO A 124 1.69 -14.65 8.31
CA PRO A 124 2.23 -15.75 7.52
C PRO A 124 2.51 -15.36 6.07
N VAL A 125 1.64 -14.56 5.44
CA VAL A 125 1.89 -14.11 4.06
C VAL A 125 3.02 -13.08 3.99
N ALA A 126 3.22 -12.25 5.01
CA ALA A 126 4.41 -11.40 5.10
C ALA A 126 5.69 -12.25 5.12
N PHE A 127 5.76 -13.26 5.99
CA PHE A 127 6.91 -14.16 6.04
C PHE A 127 7.12 -14.94 4.74
N LEU A 128 6.04 -15.37 4.09
CA LEU A 128 6.11 -16.01 2.78
C LEU A 128 6.69 -15.06 1.72
N GLY A 129 6.26 -13.80 1.71
CA GLY A 129 6.81 -12.76 0.84
C GLY A 129 8.30 -12.54 1.07
N ILE A 130 8.73 -12.47 2.33
CA ILE A 130 10.15 -12.38 2.71
C ILE A 130 10.93 -13.59 2.18
N ALA A 131 10.44 -14.80 2.43
CA ALA A 131 11.10 -16.02 2.02
C ALA A 131 11.30 -16.07 0.49
N ILE A 132 10.24 -15.77 -0.27
CA ILE A 132 10.29 -15.72 -1.74
C ILE A 132 11.22 -14.61 -2.20
N GLY A 133 11.11 -13.39 -1.66
CA GLY A 133 11.97 -12.27 -2.04
C GLY A 133 13.45 -12.50 -1.72
N TYR A 134 13.73 -13.30 -0.69
CA TYR A 134 15.10 -13.69 -0.34
C TYR A 134 15.71 -14.67 -1.35
N TRP A 135 14.96 -15.70 -1.75
CA TRP A 135 15.44 -16.70 -2.71
C TRP A 135 15.36 -16.26 -4.17
N ARG A 136 14.31 -15.52 -4.53
CA ARG A 136 14.01 -15.05 -5.88
C ARG A 136 13.74 -13.55 -5.84
N PRO A 137 14.78 -12.72 -5.93
CA PRO A 137 14.63 -11.28 -5.78
C PRO A 137 13.97 -10.67 -7.03
N ILE A 138 12.64 -10.60 -7.05
CA ILE A 138 11.80 -10.07 -8.13
C ILE A 138 11.15 -8.78 -7.63
N THR A 139 11.21 -7.71 -8.42
CA THR A 139 10.74 -6.39 -7.94
C THR A 139 9.67 -5.77 -8.81
N ARG A 140 9.75 -5.83 -10.15
CA ARG A 140 8.88 -5.03 -11.04
C ARG A 140 7.39 -5.33 -10.93
N PHE A 141 6.97 -6.55 -11.26
CA PHE A 141 5.55 -6.92 -11.21
C PHE A 141 4.98 -6.89 -9.78
N PRO A 142 5.67 -7.44 -8.76
CA PRO A 142 5.20 -7.34 -7.38
C PRO A 142 5.10 -5.88 -6.88
N HIS A 143 5.95 -4.98 -7.36
CA HIS A 143 5.88 -3.55 -7.01
C HIS A 143 4.60 -2.91 -7.58
N ALA A 144 4.35 -3.07 -8.87
CA ALA A 144 3.11 -2.59 -9.49
C ALA A 144 1.87 -3.16 -8.79
N GLY A 145 1.89 -4.46 -8.50
CA GLY A 145 0.79 -5.13 -7.82
C GLY A 145 0.54 -4.57 -6.43
N HIS A 146 1.58 -4.39 -5.60
CA HIS A 146 1.39 -3.93 -4.23
C HIS A 146 0.89 -2.48 -4.18
N VAL A 147 1.36 -1.60 -5.07
CA VAL A 147 0.88 -0.20 -5.14
C VAL A 147 -0.60 -0.16 -5.52
N LEU A 148 -1.02 -0.93 -6.53
CA LEU A 148 -2.41 -0.99 -6.96
C LEU A 148 -3.31 -1.58 -5.86
N LEU A 149 -2.93 -2.72 -5.28
CA LEU A 149 -3.71 -3.38 -4.24
C LEU A 149 -3.82 -2.51 -2.98
N SER A 150 -2.78 -1.76 -2.61
CA SER A 150 -2.84 -0.78 -1.52
C SER A 150 -3.85 0.33 -1.80
N THR A 151 -3.91 0.85 -3.03
CA THR A 151 -4.92 1.88 -3.38
C THR A 151 -6.35 1.34 -3.26
N TRP A 152 -6.57 0.07 -3.64
CA TRP A 152 -7.89 -0.54 -3.55
C TRP A 152 -8.23 -0.96 -2.10
N ALA A 153 -7.26 -1.45 -1.32
CA ALA A 153 -7.45 -1.72 0.10
C ALA A 153 -7.85 -0.42 0.83
N SER A 154 -7.11 0.66 0.61
CA SER A 154 -7.42 1.99 1.15
C SER A 154 -8.82 2.48 0.72
N LEU A 155 -9.22 2.21 -0.53
CA LEU A 155 -10.56 2.54 -1.01
C LEU A 155 -11.63 1.77 -0.24
N PHE A 156 -11.52 0.45 -0.14
CA PHE A 156 -12.52 -0.37 0.54
C PHE A 156 -12.56 -0.06 2.04
N HIS A 157 -11.44 0.35 2.63
CA HIS A 157 -11.40 0.93 3.97
C HIS A 157 -12.31 2.16 4.09
N ILE A 158 -12.15 3.13 3.18
CA ILE A 158 -13.02 4.32 3.16
C ILE A 158 -14.48 3.96 2.85
N ILE A 159 -14.75 2.98 1.98
CA ILE A 159 -16.11 2.53 1.66
C ILE A 159 -16.82 1.95 2.89
N MET A 160 -16.12 1.22 3.76
CA MET A 160 -16.68 0.76 5.03
C MET A 160 -17.17 1.92 5.89
N ALA A 161 -16.46 3.06 5.86
CA ALA A 161 -16.81 4.24 6.62
C ALA A 161 -17.98 5.05 6.02
N LEU A 162 -18.39 4.79 4.78
CA LEU A 162 -19.44 5.57 4.09
C LEU A 162 -20.83 5.34 4.71
N GLY A 163 -21.60 6.43 4.77
CA GLY A 163 -23.00 6.42 5.18
C GLY A 163 -23.94 6.17 4.01
N GLN A 164 -24.18 7.19 3.17
CA GLN A 164 -25.05 7.06 1.98
C GLN A 164 -24.78 8.06 0.86
N THR A 165 -24.32 9.29 1.15
CA THR A 165 -24.12 10.31 0.13
C THR A 165 -22.71 10.90 0.18
N LEU A 166 -22.15 11.15 -1.00
CA LEU A 166 -20.88 11.84 -1.17
C LEU A 166 -21.09 13.07 -2.05
N SER A 167 -20.59 14.21 -1.59
CA SER A 167 -20.43 15.39 -2.43
C SER A 167 -19.24 15.22 -3.39
N TRP A 168 -19.25 15.93 -4.51
CA TRP A 168 -18.11 15.95 -5.44
C TRP A 168 -16.81 16.43 -4.77
N ILE A 169 -16.92 17.31 -3.77
CA ILE A 169 -15.76 17.77 -2.98
C ILE A 169 -15.18 16.61 -2.17
N GLN A 170 -16.02 15.80 -1.51
CA GLN A 170 -15.56 14.61 -0.79
C GLN A 170 -14.93 13.59 -1.74
N VAL A 171 -15.49 13.38 -2.95
CA VAL A 171 -14.88 12.49 -3.96
C VAL A 171 -13.47 12.96 -4.33
N LEU A 172 -13.28 14.26 -4.57
CA LEU A 172 -11.95 14.83 -4.87
C LEU A 172 -11.00 14.72 -3.68
N ALA A 173 -11.50 14.93 -2.46
CA ALA A 173 -10.70 14.76 -1.26
C ALA A 173 -10.27 13.29 -1.07
N ILE A 174 -11.18 12.33 -1.27
CA ILE A 174 -10.88 10.89 -1.22
C ILE A 174 -9.85 10.52 -2.29
N LEU A 175 -9.97 11.05 -3.51
CA LEU A 175 -8.96 10.84 -4.57
C LEU A 175 -7.56 11.26 -4.09
N LEU A 176 -7.47 12.45 -3.48
CA LEU A 176 -6.22 12.96 -2.93
C LEU A 176 -5.71 12.08 -1.79
N PHE A 177 -6.59 11.68 -0.86
CA PHE A 177 -6.21 10.78 0.23
C PHE A 177 -5.71 9.44 -0.27
N LEU A 178 -6.39 8.79 -1.21
CA LEU A 178 -5.96 7.51 -1.80
C LEU A 178 -4.59 7.65 -2.48
N PHE A 179 -4.37 8.73 -3.23
CA PHE A 179 -3.09 8.99 -3.84
C PHE A 179 -1.98 9.15 -2.79
N LEU A 180 -2.18 10.01 -1.78
CA LEU A 180 -1.18 10.28 -0.74
C LEU A 180 -0.94 9.07 0.17
N ALA A 181 -2.00 8.31 0.48
CA ALA A 181 -1.98 7.11 1.30
C ALA A 181 -1.05 6.03 0.76
N VAL A 182 -0.87 5.96 -0.56
CA VAL A 182 0.01 4.97 -1.18
C VAL A 182 1.32 5.59 -1.64
N TRP A 183 1.26 6.77 -2.25
CA TRP A 183 2.44 7.43 -2.82
C TRP A 183 3.49 7.78 -1.77
N ILE A 184 3.07 8.20 -0.58
CA ILE A 184 4.01 8.54 0.49
C ILE A 184 4.57 7.27 1.14
N PRO A 185 3.80 6.44 1.87
CA PRO A 185 4.37 5.34 2.64
C PRO A 185 4.92 4.22 1.76
N CYS A 186 4.20 3.76 0.73
CA CYS A 186 4.63 2.59 -0.07
C CYS A 186 5.83 2.93 -0.94
N CYS A 187 5.83 4.07 -1.65
CA CYS A 187 6.99 4.43 -2.46
C CYS A 187 8.21 4.81 -1.58
N VAL A 188 8.01 5.51 -0.45
CA VAL A 188 9.13 5.80 0.46
C VAL A 188 9.70 4.51 1.06
N SER A 189 8.88 3.50 1.36
CA SER A 189 9.36 2.17 1.75
C SER A 189 10.37 1.65 0.76
N ASP A 190 9.94 1.49 -0.49
CA ASP A 190 10.68 0.75 -1.49
C ASP A 190 11.99 1.46 -1.86
N ILE A 191 11.98 2.79 -1.75
CA ILE A 191 13.11 3.63 -2.15
C ILE A 191 14.09 3.82 -0.98
N VAL A 192 13.58 4.22 0.19
CA VAL A 192 14.41 4.70 1.29
C VAL A 192 14.75 3.57 2.25
N TYR A 193 13.76 2.74 2.60
CA TYR A 193 13.88 1.84 3.74
C TYR A 193 14.97 0.76 3.55
N PRO A 194 15.03 0.01 2.43
CA PRO A 194 16.13 -0.93 2.18
C PRO A 194 17.49 -0.25 2.10
N VAL A 195 17.57 0.97 1.54
CA VAL A 195 18.83 1.68 1.27
C VAL A 195 19.54 2.12 2.55
N LEU A 196 18.79 2.43 3.61
CA LEU A 196 19.36 2.72 4.94
C LEU A 196 20.26 1.59 5.45
N PHE A 197 20.03 0.35 5.02
CA PHE A 197 20.77 -0.83 5.45
C PHE A 197 21.86 -1.29 4.46
N THR A 198 22.03 -0.63 3.31
CA THR A 198 23.00 -1.02 2.25
C THR A 198 24.28 -0.18 2.22
N ARG A 199 24.53 0.69 3.21
CA ARG A 199 25.77 1.52 3.34
C ARG A 199 26.17 2.25 2.05
N GLY A 200 25.21 2.79 1.30
CA GLY A 200 25.47 3.67 0.16
C GLY A 200 25.99 3.01 -1.13
N ARG A 201 26.09 1.66 -1.19
CA ARG A 201 26.37 0.95 -2.45
C ARG A 201 25.08 0.62 -3.18
N ALA A 202 24.49 1.60 -3.84
CA ALA A 202 23.54 1.33 -4.90
C ALA A 202 23.52 2.49 -5.91
N PRO A 203 23.78 2.25 -7.21
CA PRO A 203 23.21 3.10 -8.24
C PRO A 203 21.70 2.83 -8.25
N MET A 204 20.95 3.55 -7.40
CA MET A 204 19.50 3.44 -7.18
C MET A 204 18.62 3.61 -8.44
N LEU A 205 19.17 3.91 -9.61
CA LEU A 205 18.46 4.73 -10.61
C LEU A 205 18.05 4.02 -11.91
N LYS A 206 18.15 2.69 -12.02
CA LYS A 206 17.80 2.00 -13.29
C LYS A 206 16.79 0.85 -13.19
N GLU A 207 16.49 0.33 -11.99
CA GLU A 207 15.80 -0.96 -11.88
C GLU A 207 14.49 -0.97 -11.09
N VAL A 208 14.24 0.02 -10.23
CA VAL A 208 12.85 0.37 -9.87
C VAL A 208 12.31 1.14 -11.07
N LYS A 209 12.08 0.42 -12.17
CA LYS A 209 11.40 1.01 -13.31
C LYS A 209 9.99 1.35 -12.81
N PRO A 210 9.50 2.58 -13.05
CA PRO A 210 8.09 2.85 -12.82
C PRO A 210 7.30 1.81 -13.61
N ALA A 211 6.25 1.28 -12.96
CA ALA A 211 5.32 0.36 -13.59
C ALA A 211 4.68 1.00 -14.82
#